data_AF-T1AYQ6-F1
#
_entry.id   AF-T1AYQ6-F1
#
_cell.length_a   1.000
_cell.length_b   1.000
_cell.length_c   1.000
_cell.angle_alpha   90.00
_cell.angle_beta   90.00
_cell.angle_gamma   90.00
#
_symmetry.space_group_name_H-M   'P 1'
#
loop_
_entity.id
_entity.type
_entity.pdbx_description
1 polymer ?
#
loop_
_entity_poly.entity_id
_entity_poly.type
_entity_poly.pdbx_seq_one_letter_code
_entity_poly.pdbx_strand_id
1 'polypeptide(L)' 'MKISESLKSEIKSRYDAIQPALDERMRLLWAAAEAIPLGHGGITALSEVTGLSRIVIRRGVKELGEI' A
#
# COMPACT_ATOMS: atom_id res chain seq x y z
N MET A 1 15.46 -7.43 0.61
CA MET A 1 15.58 -6.90 -0.76
C MET A 1 14.90 -5.54 -0.80
N LYS A 2 15.55 -4.49 -1.30
CA LYS A 2 14.90 -3.16 -1.40
C LYS A 2 13.98 -3.18 -2.62
N ILE A 3 12.72 -2.80 -2.43
CA ILE A 3 11.83 -2.47 -3.55
C ILE A 3 12.47 -1.31 -4.32
N SER A 4 12.51 -1.39 -5.66
CA SER A 4 13.16 -0.39 -6.50
C SER A 4 12.44 0.96 -6.41
N GLU A 5 13.20 2.05 -6.53
CA GLU A 5 12.63 3.41 -6.53
C GLU A 5 11.73 3.65 -7.75
N SER A 6 12.00 3.01 -8.89
CA SER A 6 11.12 3.07 -10.07
C SER A 6 9.74 2.49 -9.75
N LEU A 7 9.69 1.32 -9.10
CA LEU A 7 8.43 0.67 -8.74
C LEU A 7 7.63 1.51 -7.73
N LYS A 8 8.30 2.12 -6.74
CA LYS A 8 7.64 3.03 -5.79
C LYS A 8 7.03 4.24 -6.51
N SER A 9 7.73 4.81 -7.49
CA SER A 9 7.23 5.92 -8.31
C SER A 9 5.99 5.52 -9.12
N GLU A 10 6.00 4.33 -9.74
CA GLU A 10 4.85 3.79 -10.47
C GLU A 10 3.63 3.54 -9.57
N ILE A 11 3.84 2.92 -8.40
CA ILE A 11 2.79 2.72 -7.39
C ILE A 11 2.24 4.08 -6.93
N LYS A 12 3.12 5.06 -6.68
CA LYS A 12 2.73 6.41 -6.26
C LYS A 12 1.88 7.11 -7.31
N SER A 13 2.26 7.05 -8.58
CA SER A 13 1.48 7.61 -9.68
C SER A 13 0.07 7.02 -9.74
N ARG A 14 -0.06 5.69 -9.60
CA ARG A 14 -1.36 5.00 -9.55
C ARG A 14 -2.19 5.43 -8.34
N TYR A 15 -1.58 5.51 -7.16
CA TYR A 15 -2.24 5.98 -5.94
C TYR A 15 -2.72 7.44 -6.08
N ASP A 16 -1.85 8.31 -6.59
CA ASP A 16 -2.11 9.74 -6.68
C ASP A 16 -3.29 10.06 -7.61
N ALA A 17 -3.48 9.22 -8.65
CA ALA A 17 -4.60 9.35 -9.58
C ALA A 17 -5.96 9.03 -8.95
N ILE A 18 -6.01 8.12 -7.97
CA ILE A 18 -7.29 7.65 -7.39
C ILE A 18 -7.55 8.18 -5.99
N GLN A 19 -6.51 8.59 -5.25
CA GLN A 19 -6.63 9.02 -3.85
C GLN A 19 -7.74 10.06 -3.55
N PRO A 20 -8.09 11.02 -4.45
CA PRO A 20 -9.15 11.98 -4.15
C PRO A 20 -10.55 11.34 -4.11
N ALA A 21 -10.71 10.16 -4.73
CA ALA A 21 -11.96 9.41 -4.75
C ALA A 21 -12.04 8.32 -3.67
N LEU A 22 -10.94 8.04 -2.96
CA LEU A 22 -10.88 7.00 -1.94
C LEU A 22 -11.24 7.56 -0.56
N ASP A 23 -12.14 6.89 0.15
CA ASP A 23 -12.31 7.10 1.59
C ASP A 23 -11.15 6.49 2.41
N GLU A 24 -11.19 6.64 3.73
CA GLU A 24 -10.13 6.11 4.60
C GLU A 24 -10.00 4.59 4.55
N ARG A 25 -11.11 3.86 4.44
CA ARG A 25 -11.10 2.40 4.36
C ARG A 25 -10.62 1.93 2.99
N MET A 26 -11.00 2.61 1.92
CA MET A 26 -10.55 2.31 0.56
C MET A 26 -9.04 2.53 0.40
N ARG A 27 -8.49 3.63 0.95
CA ARG A 27 -7.03 3.85 0.96
C ARG A 27 -6.29 2.73 1.68
N LEU A 28 -6.84 2.30 2.82
CA LEU A 28 -6.31 1.17 3.58
C LEU A 28 -6.30 -0.12 2.76
N LEU A 29 -7.45 -0.50 2.19
CA LEU A 29 -7.59 -1.76 1.45
C LEU A 29 -6.76 -1.77 0.18
N TRP A 30 -6.66 -0.63 -0.52
CA TRP A 30 -5.80 -0.49 -1.69
C TRP A 30 -4.32 -0.71 -1.33
N ALA A 31 -3.84 -0.06 -0.27
CA ALA A 31 -2.44 -0.22 0.17
C ALA A 31 -2.15 -1.65 0.65
N ALA A 32 -3.12 -2.31 1.28
CA ALA A 32 -3.00 -3.71 1.67
C ALA A 32 -2.91 -4.63 0.44
N ALA A 33 -3.81 -4.43 -0.55
CA ALA A 33 -3.84 -5.21 -1.78
C ALA A 33 -2.54 -5.10 -2.59
N GLU A 34 -1.95 -3.90 -2.69
CA GLU A 34 -0.65 -3.72 -3.35
C GLU A 34 0.51 -4.27 -2.52
N ALA A 35 0.41 -4.30 -1.18
CA ALA A 35 1.49 -4.80 -0.33
C ALA A 35 1.65 -6.34 -0.39
N ILE A 36 0.56 -7.09 -0.59
CA ILE A 36 0.57 -8.57 -0.65
C ILE A 36 1.47 -9.13 -1.76
N PRO A 37 1.30 -8.79 -3.05
CA PRO A 37 2.12 -9.33 -4.13
C PRO A 37 3.58 -8.88 -4.07
N LEU A 38 3.88 -7.78 -3.39
CA LEU A 38 5.24 -7.29 -3.15
C LEU A 38 6.00 -8.11 -2.10
N GLY A 39 5.29 -8.89 -1.28
CA GLY A 39 5.87 -9.76 -0.26
C GLY A 39 6.70 -8.99 0.78
N HIS A 40 7.91 -9.49 1.07
CA HIS A 40 8.76 -8.91 2.11
C HIS A 40 9.17 -7.46 1.77
N GLY A 41 8.75 -6.52 2.61
CA GLY A 41 9.01 -5.09 2.42
C GLY A 41 7.89 -4.33 1.74
N GLY A 42 6.85 -5.01 1.21
CA GLY A 42 5.69 -4.38 0.57
C GLY A 42 4.99 -3.37 1.48
N ILE A 43 4.67 -3.77 2.72
CA ILE A 43 4.04 -2.89 3.72
C ILE A 43 4.89 -1.63 3.99
N THR A 44 6.21 -1.77 4.04
CA THR A 44 7.11 -0.62 4.25
C THR A 44 7.10 0.30 3.03
N ALA A 45 7.19 -0.25 1.81
CA ALA A 45 7.14 0.53 0.60
C ALA A 45 5.80 1.26 0.43
N LEU A 46 4.68 0.60 0.71
CA LEU A 46 3.36 1.22 0.62
C LEU A 46 3.16 2.29 1.69
N SER A 47 3.76 2.13 2.88
CA SER A 47 3.75 3.17 3.90
C SER A 47 4.49 4.43 3.44
N GLU A 48 5.64 4.27 2.78
CA GLU A 48 6.41 5.39 2.20
C GLU A 48 5.67 6.06 1.03
N VAL A 49 4.99 5.28 0.19
CA VAL A 49 4.26 5.79 -0.99
C VAL A 49 2.98 6.51 -0.61
N THR A 50 2.16 5.92 0.27
CA THR A 50 0.80 6.39 0.58
C THR A 50 0.75 7.32 1.81
N GLY A 51 1.82 7.34 2.62
CA GLY A 51 1.84 8.02 3.92
C GLY A 51 1.05 7.31 5.02
N LEU A 52 0.38 6.19 4.72
CA LEU A 52 -0.32 5.40 5.73
C LEU A 52 0.67 4.73 6.68
N SER A 53 0.28 4.58 7.95
CA SER A 53 1.13 3.86 8.90
C SER A 53 1.19 2.37 8.55
N ARG A 54 2.34 1.74 8.80
CA ARG A 54 2.50 0.28 8.62
C ARG A 54 1.49 -0.54 9.45
N ILE A 55 1.02 0.00 10.57
CA ILE A 55 -0.02 -0.64 11.41
C ILE A 55 -1.36 -0.64 10.68
N VAL A 56 -1.72 0.49 10.06
CA VAL A 56 -2.93 0.62 9.25
C VAL A 56 -2.87 -0.39 8.11
N ILE A 57 -1.82 -0.39 7.28
CA ILE A 57 -1.69 -1.32 6.15
C ILE A 57 -1.77 -2.79 6.60
N ARG A 58 -1.10 -3.17 7.70
CA ARG A 58 -1.20 -4.53 8.28
C ARG A 58 -2.64 -4.93 8.64
N ARG A 59 -3.41 -4.00 9.21
CA ARG A 59 -4.83 -4.23 9.52
C ARG A 59 -5.62 -4.53 8.25
N GLY A 60 -5.35 -3.81 7.17
CA GLY A 60 -5.98 -4.03 5.86
C GLY A 60 -5.63 -5.38 5.27
N VAL A 61 -4.37 -5.82 5.38
CA VAL A 61 -3.97 -7.17 4.92
C VAL A 61 -4.74 -8.25 5.69
N LYS A 62 -4.89 -8.09 7.01
CA LYS A 62 -5.72 -8.97 7.83
C LYS A 62 -7.20 -8.93 7.44
N GLU A 63 -7.73 -7.76 7.09
CA GLU A 63 -9.11 -7.58 6.60
C GLU A 63 -9.34 -8.28 5.26
N LEU A 64 -8.32 -8.32 4.39
CA LEU A 64 -8.35 -9.06 3.12
C LEU A 64 -8.21 -10.58 3.27
N GLY A 65 -7.94 -11.07 4.48
CA GLY A 65 -7.80 -12.51 4.77
C GLY A 65 -6.44 -13.11 4.41
N GLU A 66 -5.41 -12.27 4.19
CA GLU A 66 -4.11 -12.70 3.66
C GLU A 66 -3.01 -12.90 4.72
N ILE A 67 -3.30 -12.69 6.02
CA ILE A 67 -2.40 -12.97 7.17
C ILE A 67 -3.22 -13.33 8.41
#